data_AF-A0ABC9S983-F1
#
_entry.id   AF-A0ABC9S983-F1
#
_cell.length_a   1.000
_cell.length_b   1.000
_cell.length_c   1.000
_cell.angle_alpha   90.00
_cell.angle_beta   90.00
_cell.angle_gamma   90.00
#
_symmetry.space_group_name_H-M   'P 1'
#
loop_
_entity.id
_entity.type
_entity.pdbx_description
1 polymer ?
#
loop_
_entity_poly.entity_id
_entity_poly.type
_entity_poly.pdbx_seq_one_letter_code
_entity_poly.pdbx_strand_id
1 'polypeptide(L)'
;MLELCKRCGISESHIDATNFKKDKKLEYDREVDFKLYNKDRSKVYRVEVKLMSKGNPESADAVIARDTDIFIAYTLSEQNKQQLEYLNIVYLALKNNSNIILDFKKLCKRLDIPLINHAR
;
A
#
# COMPACT_ATOMS: atom_id res chain seq x y z
N MET A 1 -7.32 0.34 -5.30
CA MET A 1 -7.00 0.59 -3.86
C MET A 1 -8.25 1.01 -3.09
N LEU A 2 -8.92 2.11 -3.45
CA LEU A 2 -10.14 2.58 -2.75
C LEU A 2 -11.21 1.49 -2.57
N GLU A 3 -11.46 0.69 -3.62
CA GLU A 3 -12.37 -0.46 -3.53
C GLU A 3 -11.92 -1.50 -2.48
N LEU A 4 -10.62 -1.81 -2.38
CA LEU A 4 -10.09 -2.73 -1.36
C LEU A 4 -10.32 -2.20 0.06
N CYS A 5 -10.08 -0.90 0.25
CA CYS A 5 -10.32 -0.25 1.53
C CYS A 5 -11.82 -0.29 1.90
N LYS A 6 -12.72 0.02 0.96
CA LYS A 6 -14.16 -0.10 1.16
C LYS A 6 -14.59 -1.53 1.50
N ARG A 7 -14.10 -2.52 0.76
CA ARG A 7 -14.37 -3.96 1.01
C ARG A 7 -13.85 -4.44 2.36
N CYS A 8 -12.78 -3.82 2.86
CA CYS A 8 -12.21 -4.13 4.17
C CYS A 8 -12.82 -3.29 5.30
N GLY A 9 -13.71 -2.35 4.98
CA GLY A 9 -14.32 -1.46 5.95
C GLY A 9 -13.35 -0.42 6.49
N ILE A 10 -12.34 0.01 5.75
CA ILE A 10 -11.49 1.12 6.20
C ILE A 10 -12.29 2.41 6.03
N SER A 11 -12.43 3.18 7.11
CA SER A 11 -13.12 4.47 7.07
C SER A 11 -12.35 5.46 6.20
N GLU A 12 -13.06 6.26 5.39
CA GLU A 12 -12.46 7.26 4.50
C GLU A 12 -11.60 8.28 5.26
N SER A 13 -11.88 8.53 6.54
CA SER A 13 -11.05 9.39 7.40
C SER A 13 -9.63 8.85 7.66
N HIS A 14 -9.39 7.57 7.41
CA HIS A 14 -8.07 6.92 7.51
C HIS A 14 -7.42 6.69 6.14
N ILE A 15 -8.03 7.19 5.06
CA ILE A 15 -7.53 7.04 3.69
C ILE A 15 -7.27 8.43 3.13
N ASP A 16 -6.01 8.71 2.82
CA ASP A 16 -5.65 9.87 2.02
C ASP A 16 -5.41 9.42 0.58
N ALA A 17 -6.41 9.65 -0.27
CA ALA A 17 -6.30 9.48 -1.72
C ALA A 17 -6.20 10.84 -2.42
N THR A 18 -5.88 11.91 -1.67
CA THR A 18 -5.72 13.23 -2.25
C THR A 18 -4.47 13.18 -3.11
N ASN A 19 -4.65 13.05 -4.42
CA ASN A 19 -3.58 13.26 -5.39
C ASN A 19 -2.96 14.60 -5.04
N PHE A 20 -1.76 14.58 -4.46
CA PHE A 20 -1.12 15.77 -3.92
C PHE A 20 -1.01 16.76 -5.09
N LYS A 21 -1.79 17.84 -5.05
CA LYS A 21 -1.52 18.99 -5.91
C LYS A 21 -0.16 19.49 -5.45
N LYS A 22 0.89 19.14 -6.21
CA LYS A 22 2.29 19.52 -6.00
C LYS A 22 2.38 20.89 -5.32
N ASP A 23 2.63 20.89 -4.02
CA ASP A 23 2.80 22.12 -3.28
C ASP A 23 4.19 22.65 -3.64
N LYS A 24 4.23 23.67 -4.51
CA LYS A 24 5.48 24.21 -5.08
C LYS A 24 6.44 24.82 -4.04
N LYS A 25 6.09 24.82 -2.75
CA LYS A 25 6.92 25.32 -1.64
C LYS A 25 7.75 24.26 -0.93
N LEU A 26 7.46 22.97 -1.09
CA LEU A 26 8.23 21.91 -0.46
C LEU A 26 9.15 21.26 -1.52
N GLU A 27 10.47 21.46 -1.38
CA GLU A 27 11.49 20.95 -2.31
C GLU A 27 11.53 19.41 -2.44
N TYR A 28 10.77 18.69 -1.62
CA TYR A 28 10.79 17.23 -1.56
C TYR A 28 9.44 16.62 -1.14
N ASP A 29 8.31 17.17 -1.59
CA ASP A 29 7.07 16.41 -1.45
C ASP A 29 7.02 15.34 -2.56
N ARG A 30 7.54 14.16 -2.24
CA ARG A 30 7.64 13.02 -3.17
C ARG A 30 6.27 12.35 -3.28
N GLU A 31 5.72 12.41 -4.49
CA GLU A 31 4.39 11.94 -4.87
C GLU A 31 4.20 10.44 -4.54
N VAL A 32 3.18 10.11 -3.74
CA VAL A 32 2.75 8.74 -3.42
C VAL A 32 1.28 8.58 -3.81
N ASP A 33 0.91 7.41 -4.35
CA ASP A 33 -0.43 7.11 -4.85
C ASP A 33 -1.52 7.20 -3.75
N PHE A 34 -1.26 6.63 -2.57
CA PHE A 34 -2.19 6.66 -1.43
C PHE A 34 -1.45 6.72 -0.10
N LYS A 35 -2.11 7.25 0.94
CA LYS A 35 -1.66 7.15 2.33
C LYS A 35 -2.75 6.51 3.19
N LEU A 36 -2.35 5.64 4.10
CA LEU A 36 -3.22 5.05 5.11
C LEU A 36 -2.75 5.51 6.49
N TYR A 37 -3.70 5.81 7.37
CA TYR A 37 -3.39 6.17 8.74
C TYR A 37 -3.62 4.97 9.67
N ASN A 38 -2.76 4.80 10.67
CA ASN A 38 -3.04 3.87 11.76
C ASN A 38 -4.28 4.31 12.55
N LYS A 39 -4.74 3.47 13.48
CA LYS A 39 -5.95 3.69 14.28
C LYS A 39 -5.96 5.04 15.01
N ASP A 40 -4.80 5.48 15.48
CA ASP A 40 -4.65 6.75 16.22
C ASP A 40 -4.25 7.94 15.32
N ARG A 41 -4.06 7.69 14.02
CA ARG A 41 -3.52 8.66 13.04
C ARG A 41 -2.14 9.25 13.38
N SER A 42 -1.47 8.71 14.40
CA SER A 42 -0.09 9.05 14.79
C SER A 42 0.94 8.63 13.73
N LYS A 43 0.67 7.54 13.00
CA LYS A 43 1.54 7.02 11.95
C LYS A 43 0.83 6.99 10.60
N VAL A 44 1.55 7.48 9.59
CA VAL A 44 1.14 7.43 8.18
C VAL A 44 1.90 6.32 7.47
N TYR A 45 1.18 5.49 6.73
CA TYR A 45 1.72 4.44 5.89
C TYR A 45 1.55 4.82 4.44
N ARG A 46 2.65 4.82 3.70
CA ARG A 46 2.67 5.14 2.28
C ARG A 46 2.32 3.90 1.48
N VAL A 47 1.34 4.01 0.60
CA VAL A 47 0.86 2.91 -0.23
C VAL A 47 1.10 3.24 -1.68
N GLU A 48 1.96 2.47 -2.33
CA GLU A 48 2.19 2.58 -3.77
C GLU A 48 1.51 1.42 -4.49
N VAL A 49 0.78 1.75 -5.56
CA VAL A 49 0.00 0.79 -6.34
C VAL A 49 0.53 0.77 -7.76
N LYS A 50 1.09 -0.36 -8.20
CA LYS A 50 1.59 -0.50 -9.59
C LYS A 50 0.91 -1.61 -10.36
N LEU A 51 0.50 -1.26 -11.58
CA LEU A 51 0.18 -2.23 -12.62
C LEU A 51 1.48 -2.63 -13.32
N MET A 52 2.20 -3.57 -12.72
CA MET A 52 3.45 -4.09 -13.26
C MET A 52 3.16 -5.05 -14.42
N SER A 53 3.59 -4.67 -15.62
CA SER A 53 3.76 -5.60 -16.73
C SER A 53 4.95 -6.53 -16.45
N LYS A 54 4.90 -7.74 -17.01
CA LYS A 54 5.86 -8.82 -16.73
C LYS A 54 7.32 -8.33 -16.86
N GLY A 55 8.08 -8.37 -15.75
CA GLY A 55 9.54 -8.30 -15.78
C GLY A 55 10.23 -6.95 -15.53
N ASN A 56 9.62 -6.00 -14.81
CA ASN A 56 10.24 -4.69 -14.58
C ASN A 56 10.79 -4.50 -13.14
N PRO A 57 12.06 -4.86 -12.86
CA PRO A 57 12.67 -4.71 -11.52
C PRO A 57 12.87 -3.23 -11.13
N GLU A 58 13.05 -2.33 -12.10
CA GLU A 58 13.24 -0.89 -11.87
C GLU A 58 12.08 -0.26 -11.10
N SER A 59 10.87 -0.78 -11.32
CA SER A 59 9.70 -0.26 -10.63
C SER A 59 9.58 -0.71 -9.18
N ALA A 60 10.24 -1.79 -8.76
CA ALA A 60 10.36 -2.15 -7.34
C ALA A 60 11.44 -1.32 -6.65
N ASP A 61 12.58 -1.11 -7.32
CA ASP A 61 13.66 -0.25 -6.80
C ASP A 61 13.17 1.19 -6.55
N ALA A 62 12.38 1.74 -7.48
CA ALA A 62 11.74 3.04 -7.30
C ALA A 62 10.79 3.11 -6.09
N VAL A 63 10.07 2.03 -5.77
CA VAL A 63 9.19 1.94 -4.59
C VAL A 63 10.01 1.93 -3.31
N ILE A 64 11.10 1.17 -3.33
CA ILE A 64 12.03 0.99 -2.22
C ILE A 64 12.73 2.32 -1.91
N ALA A 65 13.17 3.05 -2.93
CA ALA A 65 13.79 4.37 -2.80
C ALA A 65 12.84 5.47 -2.30
N ARG A 66 11.52 5.20 -2.25
CA ARG A 66 10.48 6.15 -1.84
C ARG A 66 10.02 6.00 -0.39
N ASP A 67 10.66 5.13 0.39
CA ASP A 67 10.27 4.87 1.79
C ASP A 67 8.80 4.40 1.85
N THR A 68 8.45 3.45 0.99
CA THR A 68 7.09 2.90 0.88
C THR A 68 6.89 1.82 1.94
N ASP A 69 5.85 1.95 2.77
CA ASP A 69 5.51 0.92 3.76
C ASP A 69 4.71 -0.24 3.14
N ILE A 70 3.82 0.07 2.20
CA ILE A 70 2.89 -0.89 1.59
C ILE A 70 2.99 -0.85 0.06
N PHE A 71 3.30 -1.99 -0.55
CA PHE A 71 3.35 -2.12 -1.99
C PHE A 71 2.29 -3.07 -2.54
N ILE A 72 1.38 -2.55 -3.37
CA ILE A 72 0.32 -3.36 -4.00
C ILE A 72 0.59 -3.45 -5.50
N ALA A 73 0.72 -4.66 -6.01
CA ALA A 73 0.98 -4.85 -7.43
C ALA A 73 0.08 -5.93 -8.04
N TYR A 74 -0.27 -5.75 -9.32
CA TYR A 74 -1.03 -6.77 -10.04
C TYR A 74 -0.23 -8.06 -10.13
N THR A 75 1.02 -8.01 -10.63
CA THR A 75 1.93 -9.16 -10.68
C THR A 75 3.22 -8.85 -9.93
N LEU A 76 3.68 -9.78 -9.09
CA LEU A 76 5.00 -9.74 -8.43
C LEU A 76 5.80 -10.99 -8.80
N SER A 77 6.99 -10.79 -9.35
CA SER A 77 8.01 -11.84 -9.50
C SER A 77 8.56 -12.25 -8.13
N GLU A 78 9.04 -13.48 -8.00
CA GLU A 78 9.64 -13.98 -6.75
C GLU A 78 10.80 -13.11 -6.26
N GLN A 79 11.66 -12.65 -7.16
CA GLN A 79 12.75 -11.72 -6.83
C GLN A 79 12.25 -10.41 -6.20
N ASN A 80 11.14 -9.85 -6.68
CA ASN A 80 10.57 -8.62 -6.10
C ASN A 80 10.01 -8.90 -4.70
N LYS A 81 9.37 -10.06 -4.50
CA LYS A 81 8.87 -10.47 -3.18
C LYS A 81 10.03 -10.57 -2.19
N GLN A 82 11.11 -11.27 -2.56
CA GLN A 82 12.29 -11.41 -1.71
C GLN A 82 12.93 -10.07 -1.35
N GLN A 83 13.02 -9.13 -2.31
CA GLN A 83 13.53 -7.79 -2.03
C GLN A 83 12.63 -7.02 -1.06
N LEU A 84 11.31 -7.03 -1.27
CA LEU A 84 10.36 -6.37 -0.37
C LEU A 84 10.42 -6.95 1.04
N GLU A 85 10.54 -8.28 1.17
CA GLU A 85 10.72 -8.95 2.46
C GLU A 85 12.04 -8.58 3.14
N TYR A 86 13.14 -8.55 2.38
CA TYR A 86 14.44 -8.13 2.87
C TYR A 86 14.41 -6.69 3.43
N LEU A 87 13.62 -5.83 2.80
CA LEU A 87 13.47 -4.42 3.18
C LEU A 87 12.37 -4.18 4.22
N ASN A 88 11.73 -5.24 4.72
CA ASN A 88 10.58 -5.18 5.63
C ASN A 88 9.36 -4.43 5.08
N ILE A 89 9.27 -4.27 3.76
CA ILE A 89 8.15 -3.61 3.09
C ILE A 89 7.01 -4.62 2.96
N VAL A 90 5.80 -4.23 3.38
CA VAL A 90 4.65 -5.12 3.29
C VAL A 90 4.10 -5.08 1.87
N TYR A 91 3.84 -6.24 1.26
CA TYR A 91 3.38 -6.29 -0.12
C TYR A 91 2.13 -7.14 -0.32
N LEU A 92 1.39 -6.84 -1.39
CA LEU A 92 0.21 -7.59 -1.80
C LEU A 92 0.21 -7.80 -3.32
N ALA A 93 0.27 -9.06 -3.74
CA ALA A 93 0.08 -9.47 -5.13
C ALA A 93 -1.40 -9.77 -5.39
N LEU A 94 -1.97 -9.17 -6.45
CA LEU A 94 -3.37 -9.41 -6.83
C LEU A 94 -3.54 -10.61 -7.78
N LYS A 95 -2.57 -10.83 -8.69
CA LYS A 95 -2.63 -11.91 -9.68
C LYS A 95 -2.52 -13.27 -9.00
N ASN A 96 -3.46 -14.15 -9.33
CA ASN A 96 -3.57 -15.50 -8.78
C ASN A 96 -3.74 -15.54 -7.25
N ASN A 97 -4.22 -14.45 -6.65
CA ASN A 97 -4.57 -14.41 -5.23
C ASN A 97 -6.10 -14.45 -5.09
N SER A 98 -6.63 -15.58 -4.61
CA SER A 98 -8.07 -15.74 -4.34
C SER A 98 -8.50 -15.03 -3.05
N ASN A 99 -7.55 -14.71 -2.16
CA ASN A 99 -7.78 -14.21 -0.81
C ASN A 99 -7.29 -12.77 -0.61
N ILE A 100 -7.26 -11.96 -1.67
CA ILE A 100 -6.80 -10.55 -1.66
C ILE A 100 -7.37 -9.76 -0.47
N ILE A 101 -8.66 -9.91 -0.19
CA ILE A 101 -9.33 -9.22 0.92
C ILE A 101 -8.76 -9.67 2.28
N LEU A 102 -8.54 -10.96 2.45
CA LEU A 102 -8.06 -11.53 3.70
C LEU A 102 -6.59 -11.18 3.95
N ASP A 103 -5.75 -11.23 2.90
CA ASP A 103 -4.35 -10.80 2.98
C ASP A 103 -4.23 -9.29 3.27
N PHE A 104 -5.04 -8.47 2.60
CA PHE A 104 -5.08 -7.04 2.88
C PHE A 104 -5.55 -6.76 4.32
N LYS A 105 -6.55 -7.48 4.83
CA LYS A 105 -6.97 -7.38 6.24
C LYS A 105 -5.84 -7.77 7.20
N LYS A 106 -5.10 -8.84 6.92
CA LYS A 106 -3.93 -9.24 7.73
C LYS A 106 -2.86 -8.15 7.74
N LEU A 107 -2.59 -7.56 6.58
CA LEU A 107 -1.68 -6.44 6.41
C LEU A 107 -2.13 -5.24 7.25
N CYS A 108 -3.39 -4.82 7.12
CA CYS A 108 -3.94 -3.73 7.91
C CYS A 108 -3.84 -4.01 9.41
N LYS A 109 -4.13 -5.24 9.85
CA LYS A 109 -4.00 -5.63 11.25
C LYS A 109 -2.53 -5.58 11.74
N ARG A 110 -1.58 -5.99 10.91
CA ARG A 110 -0.14 -5.88 11.22
C ARG A 110 0.32 -4.43 11.36
N LEU A 111 -0.29 -3.52 10.61
CA LEU A 111 0.03 -2.09 10.60
C LEU A 111 -0.85 -1.26 11.56
N ASP A 112 -1.71 -1.91 12.35
CA ASP A 112 -2.66 -1.25 13.25
C ASP A 112 -3.61 -0.27 12.53
N ILE A 113 -3.99 -0.60 11.29
CA ILE A 113 -4.96 0.17 10.51
C ILE A 113 -6.37 -0.31 10.88
N PRO A 114 -7.30 0.60 11.22
CA PRO A 114 -8.63 0.23 11.68
C PRO A 114 -9.46 -0.34 10.54
N LEU A 115 -9.89 -1.58 10.72
CA LEU A 115 -10.87 -2.25 9.86
C LEU A 115 -12.22 -2.14 10.56
N ILE A 116 -13.25 -1.62 9.89
CA ILE A 116 -14.64 -1.76 10.34
C ILE A 116 -14.97 -3.25 10.16
N ASN A 117 -14.68 -4.00 11.22
CA ASN A 117 -15.04 -5.38 11.33
C ASN A 117 -16.57 -5.38 11.41
N HIS A 118 -17.26 -5.74 10.32
CA HIS A 118 -18.56 -6.36 10.46
C HIS A 118 -18.31 -7.69 11.17
N ALA A 119 -18.23 -7.62 12.50
CA ALA A 119 -18.37 -8.77 13.36
C ALA A 119 -19.70 -9.41 12.96
N ARG A 120 -19.61 -10.60 12.39
CA ARG A 120 -20.75 -11.49 12.24
C ARG A 120 -20.65 -12.52 13.35
#